data_AF-A0A1P8F757-F1
#
_entry.id   AF-A0A1P8F757-F1
#
_cell.length_a   1.000
_cell.length_b   1.000
_cell.length_c   1.000
_cell.angle_alpha   90.00
_cell.angle_beta   90.00
_cell.angle_gamma   90.00
#
_symmetry.space_group_name_H-M   'P 1'
#
loop_
_entity.id
_entity.type
_entity.pdbx_description
1 polymer ?
#
loop_
_entity_poly.entity_id
_entity_poly.type
_entity_poly.pdbx_seq_one_letter_code
_entity_poly.pdbx_strand_id
1 'polypeptide(L)' 'MELSRLFDGRKFMWDGKEYHSATESREQEEHYRSLGFEVRSLNEGDMHYLYTRRVVLNSLG' A
#
# COMPACT_ATOMS: atom_id res chain seq x y z
N MET A 1 -11.15 7.09 -8.24
CA MET A 1 -10.09 6.63 -7.31
C MET A 1 -9.20 7.81 -6.96
N GLU A 2 -8.96 8.05 -5.67
CA GLU A 2 -7.99 9.06 -5.22
C GLU A 2 -6.56 8.51 -5.37
N LEU A 3 -5.67 9.24 -6.06
CA LEU A 3 -4.28 8.81 -6.29
C LEU A 3 -3.46 8.71 -4.99
N SER A 4 -3.92 9.34 -3.92
CA SER A 4 -3.27 9.31 -2.63
C SER A 4 -4.28 9.44 -1.51
N ARG A 5 -4.04 8.76 -0.40
CA ARG A 5 -4.89 8.79 0.78
C ARG A 5 -4.05 8.96 2.05
N LEU A 6 -4.63 9.63 3.04
CA LEU A 6 -4.01 9.77 4.36
C LEU A 6 -4.44 8.61 5.25
N PHE A 7 -3.46 7.88 5.77
CA PHE A 7 -3.66 6.86 6.79
C PHE A 7 -2.85 7.26 8.02
N ASP A 8 -3.49 7.38 9.18
CA ASP A 8 -2.82 7.78 10.44
C ASP A 8 -2.02 9.09 10.32
N GLY A 9 -2.56 10.07 9.58
CA GLY A 9 -1.89 11.34 9.29
C GLY A 9 -0.71 11.27 8.32
N ARG A 10 -0.39 10.08 7.79
CA ARG A 10 0.68 9.86 6.81
C ARG A 10 0.10 9.66 5.41
N LYS A 11 0.70 10.28 4.40
CA LYS A 11 0.27 10.16 3.01
C LYS A 11 0.81 8.88 2.39
N PHE A 12 -0.09 8.09 1.81
CA PHE A 12 0.21 6.93 1.00
C PHE A 12 -0.27 7.15 -0.43
N MET A 13 0.43 6.58 -1.39
CA MET A 13 0.11 6.67 -2.81
C MET A 13 -0.54 5.36 -3.25
N TRP A 14 -1.61 5.44 -4.04
CA TRP A 14 -2.17 4.26 -4.65
C TRP A 14 -1.18 3.67 -5.65
N ASP A 15 -1.08 2.34 -5.67
CA ASP A 15 -0.19 1.61 -6.59
C ASP A 15 -0.62 1.69 -8.06
N GLY A 16 -1.83 2.19 -8.33
CA GLY A 16 -2.40 2.28 -9.67
C GLY A 16 -3.01 0.96 -10.17
N LYS A 17 -3.01 -0.09 -9.35
CA LYS A 17 -3.59 -1.40 -9.65
C LYS A 17 -4.80 -1.68 -8.76
N GLU A 18 -5.82 -2.27 -9.38
CA GLU A 18 -7.02 -2.81 -8.72
C GLU A 18 -6.86 -4.33 -8.65
N TYR A 19 -7.16 -4.91 -7.49
CA TYR A 19 -7.07 -6.35 -7.27
C TYR A 19 -8.46 -6.90 -6.99
N HIS A 20 -8.85 -7.96 -7.70
CA HIS A 20 -10.17 -8.60 -7.54
C HIS A 20 -10.16 -9.75 -6.52
N SER A 21 -8.98 -10.09 -6.01
CA SER A 21 -8.80 -11.18 -5.06
C SER A 21 -7.94 -10.73 -3.89
N ALA A 22 -8.36 -11.10 -2.69
CA ALA A 22 -7.60 -10.90 -1.48
C ALA A 22 -6.20 -11.54 -1.58
N THR A 23 -6.08 -12.69 -2.24
CA THR A 23 -4.80 -13.39 -2.42
C THR A 23 -3.82 -12.57 -3.25
N GLU A 24 -4.25 -12.06 -4.41
CA GLU A 24 -3.40 -11.23 -5.28
C GLU A 24 -2.97 -9.94 -4.59
N SER A 25 -3.89 -9.29 -3.87
CA SER A 25 -3.58 -8.08 -3.12
C SER A 25 -2.57 -8.35 -2.00
N ARG A 26 -2.65 -9.52 -1.36
CA ARG A 26 -1.77 -9.90 -0.27
C ARG A 26 -0.36 -10.25 -0.75
N GLU A 27 -0.22 -10.97 -1.85
CA GLU A 27 1.08 -11.27 -2.44
C GLU A 27 1.82 -9.99 -2.83
N GLN A 28 1.12 -9.03 -3.44
CA GLN A 28 1.71 -7.74 -3.75
C GLN A 28 2.04 -6.93 -2.49
N GLU A 29 1.16 -6.94 -1.48
CA GLU A 29 1.42 -6.28 -0.20
C GLU A 29 2.72 -6.80 0.44
N GLU A 30 2.93 -8.12 0.48
CA GLU A 30 4.14 -8.74 1.00
C GLU A 30 5.37 -8.35 0.19
N HIS A 31 5.26 -8.31 -1.15
CA HIS A 31 6.34 -7.84 -2.02
C HIS A 31 6.76 -6.40 -1.68
N TYR A 32 5.82 -5.47 -1.58
CA TYR A 32 6.14 -4.07 -1.24
C TYR A 32 6.73 -3.93 0.16
N ARG A 33 6.23 -4.68 1.15
CA ARG A 33 6.83 -4.72 2.50
C ARG A 33 8.29 -5.20 2.46
N SER A 34 8.59 -6.21 1.64
CA SER A 34 9.98 -6.70 1.46
C SER A 34 10.92 -5.65 0.84
N LEU A 35 10.37 -4.75 0.03
CA LEU A 35 11.09 -3.62 -0.57
C LEU A 35 11.23 -2.42 0.37
N GLY A 36 10.76 -2.54 1.62
CA GLY A 36 10.83 -1.48 2.64
C GLY A 36 9.73 -0.43 2.54
N PHE A 37 8.62 -0.74 1.86
CA PHE A 37 7.44 0.13 1.86
C PHE A 37 6.51 -0.23 3.03
N GLU A 38 5.93 0.80 3.65
CA GLU A 38 4.68 0.63 4.40
C GLU A 38 3.54 0.50 3.40
N VAL A 39 2.66 -0.48 3.63
CA VAL A 39 1.50 -0.75 2.76
C VAL A 39 0.22 -0.71 3.59
N ARG A 40 -0.81 -0.09 3.01
CA ARG A 40 -2.18 -0.08 3.53
C ARG A 40 -3.11 -0.60 2.45
N SER A 41 -3.86 -1.64 2.78
CA SER A 41 -4.94 -2.15 1.95
C SER A 41 -6.25 -1.42 2.27
N LEU A 42 -7.02 -1.15 1.23
CA LEU A 42 -8.37 -0.61 1.31
C LEU A 42 -9.28 -1.52 0.49
N ASN A 43 -10.37 -1.97 1.09
CA ASN A 43 -11.37 -2.79 0.41
C ASN A 43 -12.60 -1.93 0.18
N GLU A 44 -12.98 -1.75 -1.08
CA GLU A 44 -14.23 -1.08 -1.46
C GLU A 44 -15.07 -2.06 -2.29
N GLY A 45 -16.07 -2.68 -1.65
CA GLY A 45 -16.85 -3.75 -2.26
C GLY A 45 -16.01 -5.00 -2.52
N ASP A 46 -16.03 -5.49 -3.76
CA ASP A 46 -15.23 -6.63 -4.23
C ASP A 46 -13.81 -6.24 -4.70
N MET A 47 -13.47 -4.95 -4.63
CA MET A 47 -12.19 -4.43 -5.10
C MET A 47 -11.25 -4.17 -3.94
N HIS A 48 -10.01 -4.62 -4.11
CA HIS A 48 -8.91 -4.44 -3.19
C HIS A 48 -7.91 -3.44 -3.79
N TYR A 49 -7.51 -2.45 -2.99
CA TYR A 49 -6.61 -1.39 -3.39
C TYR A 49 -5.42 -1.33 -2.44
N LEU A 50 -4.22 -1.17 -2.99
CA LEU A 50 -3.00 -1.05 -2.21
C LEU A 50 -2.45 0.36 -2.26
N TYR A 51 -2.19 0.93 -1.09
CA TYR A 51 -1.57 2.23 -0.92
C TYR A 51 -0.19 2.02 -0.30
N THR A 52 0.86 2.51 -0.96
CA THR A 52 2.24 2.33 -0.53
C THR A 52 2.88 3.65 -0.13
N ARG A 53 3.84 3.57 0.80
CA ARG A 53 4.68 4.68 1.21
C ARG A 53 6.07 4.17 1.51
N ARG A 54 7.10 4.80 0.94
CA ARG A 54 8.49 4.43 1.27
C ARG A 54 8.84 4.95 2.66
N VAL A 55 9.29 4.07 3.54
CA VAL A 55 9.89 4.48 4.81
C VAL A 55 11.37 4.60 4.57
N VAL A 56 11.86 5.83 4.55
CA VAL A 56 13.30 6.06 4.69
C VAL A 56 13.60 5.80 6.16
N LEU A 57 14.12 4.61 6.45
CA LEU A 57 14.85 4.36 7.69
C LEU A 57 16.07 5.27 7.61
N ASN A 58 15.99 6.46 8.21
CA ASN A 58 17.18 7.20 8.57
C ASN A 58 17.91 6.32 9.58
N SER A 59 18.89 5.55 9.12
CA SER A 59 19.94 5.03 9.97
C SER A 59 20.61 6.26 10.59
N LEU A 60 20.22 6.61 11.82
CA LEU A 60 21.10 7.36 12.70
C LEU A 60 22.36 6.50 12.82
N GLY A 61 23.47 7.06 12.33
CA GLY A 61 24.78 6.42 12.26
C GLY A 61 25.38 6.08 13.62
#